data_AF-A0A539CXM2-F1
#
_entry.id   AF-A0A539CXM2-F1
#
_cell.length_a   1.000
_cell.length_b   1.000
_cell.length_c   1.000
_cell.angle_alpha   90.00
_cell.angle_beta   90.00
_cell.angle_gamma   90.00
#
_symmetry.space_group_name_H-M   'P 1'
#
loop_
_entity.id
_entity.type
_entity.pdbx_description
1 polymer ?
#
loop_
_entity_poly.entity_id
_entity_poly.type
_entity_poly.pdbx_seq_one_letter_code
_entity_poly.pdbx_strand_id
1 'polypeptide(L)' 'MLPGIPPTGRKVAVPHVVVMKFEGDKITRQHINWDQGCVLAQIGLLDPKKLPVTGAPQAEALLKKSKR' A
#
# COMPACT_ATOMS: atom_id res chain seq x y z
N MET A 1 9.97 0.31 -2.83
CA MET A 1 10.58 -0.92 -3.39
C MET A 1 10.68 -1.97 -2.30
N LEU A 2 10.41 -3.23 -2.60
CA LEU A 2 10.40 -4.30 -1.59
C LEU A 2 11.83 -4.82 -1.35
N PRO A 3 12.37 -4.76 -0.11
CA PRO A 3 13.71 -5.23 0.18
C PRO A 3 13.86 -6.73 -0.13
N GLY A 4 14.92 -7.10 -0.86
CA GLY A 4 15.24 -8.50 -1.14
C GLY A 4 14.33 -9.22 -2.16
N ILE A 5 13.37 -8.51 -2.77
CA ILE A 5 12.47 -9.09 -3.78
C ILE A 5 12.89 -8.64 -5.17
N PRO A 6 13.25 -9.55 -6.10
CA PRO A 6 13.52 -9.20 -7.48
C PRO A 6 12.34 -8.50 -8.16
N PRO A 7 12.57 -7.58 -9.11
CA PRO A 7 11.48 -6.94 -9.85
C PRO A 7 10.58 -7.97 -10.55
N THR A 8 9.27 -7.90 -10.29
CA THR A 8 8.29 -8.84 -10.87
C THR A 8 7.63 -8.32 -12.15
N GLY A 9 7.82 -7.03 -12.49
CA GLY A 9 7.16 -6.36 -13.62
C GLY A 9 5.65 -6.14 -13.47
N ARG A 10 5.05 -6.54 -12.34
CA ARG A 10 3.61 -6.43 -12.09
C ARG A 10 3.24 -5.05 -11.58
N LYS A 11 2.12 -4.50 -12.07
CA LYS A 11 1.55 -3.27 -11.52
C LYS A 11 0.97 -3.54 -10.13
N VAL A 12 1.19 -2.58 -9.22
CA VAL A 12 0.67 -2.63 -7.85
C VAL A 12 -0.10 -1.35 -7.58
N ALA A 13 -1.31 -1.49 -7.06
CA ALA A 13 -2.12 -0.40 -6.52
C ALA A 13 -2.38 -0.69 -5.03
N VAL A 14 -1.97 0.23 -4.15
CA VAL A 14 -2.12 0.07 -2.70
C VAL A 14 -2.42 1.44 -2.07
N PRO A 15 -3.47 1.56 -1.25
CA PRO A 15 -3.66 2.76 -0.44
C PRO A 15 -2.59 2.82 0.65
N HIS A 16 -2.18 4.02 1.04
CA HIS A 16 -1.27 4.23 2.16
C HIS A 16 -1.80 5.30 3.10
N VAL A 17 -1.44 5.20 4.38
CA VAL A 17 -1.70 6.21 5.40
C VAL A 17 -0.35 6.78 5.82
N VAL A 18 -0.23 8.11 5.80
CA VAL A 18 0.97 8.79 6.29
C VAL A 18 0.61 9.63 7.50
N VAL A 19 1.26 9.35 8.62
CA VAL A 19 1.19 10.17 9.83
C VAL A 19 2.47 10.99 9.90
N MET A 20 2.35 12.31 9.76
CA MET A 20 3.47 13.23 9.75
C MET A 20 3.50 14.08 11.03
N LYS A 21 4.68 14.33 11.58
CA LYS A 21 4.95 15.37 12.58
C LYS A 21 5.55 16.57 11.86
N PHE A 22 5.00 17.74 12.12
CA PHE A 22 5.53 19.02 11.65
C PHE A 22 6.16 19.80 12.80
N GLU A 23 7.24 20.51 12.52
CA GLU A 23 7.81 21.57 13.36
C GLU A 23 8.02 22.79 12.47
N GLY A 24 7.21 23.83 12.69
CA GLY A 24 7.11 24.96 11.77
C GLY A 24 6.59 24.51 10.39
N ASP A 25 7.35 24.83 9.35
CA ASP A 25 7.07 24.52 7.95
C ASP A 25 7.72 23.20 7.48
N LYS A 26 8.38 22.45 8.39
CA LYS A 26 9.13 21.23 8.06
C LYS A 26 8.50 19.97 8.65
N ILE A 27 8.62 18.86 7.91
CA ILE A 27 8.28 17.52 8.40
C ILE A 27 9.49 16.96 9.16
N THR A 28 9.31 16.60 10.43
CA THR A 28 10.38 16.04 11.27
C THR A 28 10.26 14.54 11.46
N ARG A 29 9.07 13.97 11.29
CA ARG A 29 8.83 12.53 11.35
C ARG A 29 7.71 12.14 10.41
N GLN A 30 7.84 10.98 9.79
CA GLN A 30 6.77 10.35 9.02
C GLN A 30 6.68 8.86 9.36
N HIS A 31 5.47 8.38 9.59
CA HIS A 31 5.15 6.96 9.63
C HIS A 31 4.26 6.66 8.42
N ILE A 32 4.74 5.83 7.50
CA ILE A 32 4.03 5.45 6.28
C ILE A 32 3.58 3.99 6.44
N ASN A 33 2.28 3.80 6.56
CA ASN A 33 1.66 2.47 6.61
C ASN A 33 1.04 2.16 5.26
N TRP A 34 1.35 0.99 4.72
CA TRP A 34 0.79 0.44 3.48
C TRP A 34 0.48 -1.04 3.68
N ASP A 35 -0.52 -1.55 2.97
CA ASP A 35 -0.95 -2.94 3.11
C ASP A 35 0.04 -3.90 2.41
N GLN A 36 1.00 -4.37 3.19
CA GLN A 36 2.03 -5.27 2.69
C GLN A 36 1.49 -6.63 2.24
N GLY A 37 0.44 -7.15 2.90
CA GLY A 37 -0.19 -8.41 2.51
C GLY A 37 -0.78 -8.32 1.10
N CYS A 38 -1.53 -7.26 0.82
CA CYS A 38 -2.08 -7.02 -0.50
C CYS A 38 -1.02 -6.75 -1.57
N VAL A 39 0.09 -6.09 -1.24
CA VAL A 39 1.20 -5.90 -2.18
C VAL A 39 1.83 -7.25 -2.54
N LEU A 40 2.15 -8.08 -1.55
CA LEU A 40 2.74 -9.41 -1.77
C LEU A 40 1.80 -10.33 -2.57
N ALA A 41 0.49 -10.25 -2.33
CA ALA A 41 -0.50 -10.98 -3.14
C ALA A 41 -0.54 -10.49 -4.59
N GLN A 42 -0.53 -9.17 -4.84
CA GLN A 42 -0.51 -8.61 -6.20
C GLN A 42 0.74 -9.01 -7.00
N ILE A 43 1.90 -9.11 -6.33
CA ILE A 43 3.13 -9.53 -6.99
C ILE A 43 3.31 -11.05 -7.08
N GLY A 44 2.34 -11.83 -6.58
CA GLY A 44 2.32 -13.29 -6.69
C GLY A 44 3.16 -14.04 -5.66
N LEU A 45 3.59 -13.38 -4.58
CA LEU A 45 4.33 -14.01 -3.48
C LEU A 45 3.42 -14.59 -2.39
N LEU A 46 2.17 -14.14 -2.31
CA LEU A 46 1.14 -14.71 -1.45
C LEU A 46 -0.05 -15.19 -2.27
N ASP A 47 -0.64 -16.31 -1.86
CA ASP A 47 -1.89 -16.82 -2.43
C ASP A 47 -3.08 -16.06 -1.81
N PRO A 48 -3.79 -15.20 -2.58
CA PRO A 48 -4.91 -14.42 -2.05
C PRO A 48 -6.10 -15.30 -1.66
N LYS A 49 -6.19 -16.56 -2.11
CA LYS A 49 -7.28 -17.47 -1.73
C LYS A 49 -7.14 -17.99 -0.30
N LYS A 50 -5.95 -17.86 0.29
CA LYS A 50 -5.62 -18.39 1.63
C LYS A 50 -5.53 -17.31 2.71
N LEU A 51 -5.70 -16.04 2.33
CA LEU A 51 -5.52 -14.90 3.22
C LEU A 51 -6.65 -13.89 3.04
N PRO A 52 -7.02 -13.13 4.08
CA PRO A 52 -8.04 -12.09 3.99
C PRO A 52 -7.48 -10.82 3.33
N VAL A 53 -7.01 -10.91 2.09
CA VAL A 53 -6.43 -9.79 1.32
C VAL A 53 -7.37 -9.36 0.20
N THR A 54 -7.54 -8.05 0.01
CA THR A 54 -8.42 -7.49 -1.02
C THR A 54 -7.70 -7.26 -2.35
N GLY A 55 -6.38 -7.05 -2.37
CA GLY A 55 -5.59 -6.83 -3.58
C GLY A 55 -5.63 -5.37 -4.07
N ALA A 56 -5.74 -5.15 -5.39
CA ALA A 56 -5.84 -3.82 -5.99
C ALA A 56 -7.20 -3.09 -5.73
N PRO A 57 -8.36 -3.78 -5.65
CA PRO A 57 -9.66 -3.12 -5.46
C PRO A 57 -9.78 -2.19 -4.24
N GLN A 58 -8.97 -2.37 -3.18
CA GLN A 58 -8.96 -1.43 -2.04
C GLN A 58 -8.52 -0.02 -2.43
N ALA A 59 -7.61 0.13 -3.40
CA ALA A 59 -7.19 1.45 -3.87
C ALA A 59 -8.33 2.14 -4.62
N GLU A 60 -9.06 1.42 -5.47
CA GLU A 60 -10.24 1.92 -6.17
C GLU A 60 -11.36 2.31 -5.21
N ALA A 61 -11.59 1.51 -4.17
CA ALA A 61 -12.57 1.80 -3.14
C ALA A 61 -12.24 3.12 -2.40
N LEU A 62 -10.96 3.37 -2.08
CA LEU A 62 -10.54 4.63 -1.46
C LEU A 62 -10.75 5.82 -2.40
N LEU A 63 -10.37 5.69 -3.68
CA LEU A 63 -10.59 6.73 -4.69
C LEU A 63 -12.08 7.06 -4.86
N LYS A 64 -12.96 6.06 -4.83
CA LYS A 64 -14.41 6.26 -4.90
C LYS A 64 -14.95 7.02 -3.68
N LYS A 65 -14.39 6.78 -2.49
CA LYS A 65 -14.78 7.49 -1.26
C LYS A 65 -14.28 8.93 -1.22
N SER A 66 -13.08 9.19 -1.72
CA SER A 66 -12.49 10.55 -1.75
C SER A 66 -13.21 11.53 -2.68
N LYS A 67 -14.06 11.03 -3.59
CA LYS A 67 -14.82 11.85 -4.55
C LYS A 67 -16.24 12.19 -4.05
N ARG A 68 -16.56 11.86 -2.80
CA ARG A 68 -17.81 12.22 -2.14
C ARG A 68 -17.54 13.35 -1.16
#